data_AF-G8ZLX6-F1
#
_entry.id   AF-G8ZLX6-F1
#
_cell.length_a   1.000
_cell.length_b   1.000
_cell.length_c   1.000
_cell.angle_alpha   90.00
_cell.angle_beta   90.00
_cell.angle_gamma   90.00
#
_symmetry.space_group_name_H-M   'P 1'
#
loop_
_entity.id
_entity.type
_entity.pdbx_description
1 polymer ?
#
loop_
_entity_poly.entity_id
_entity_poly.type
_entity_poly.pdbx_seq_one_letter_code
_entity_poly.pdbx_strand_id
1 'polypeptide(L)'
;MNYQKVYGITGPVSTAGSTAAENKLNDGLIQELKKEGSFESEQETENRVKVLKTLQELTQEFVYRVSKKKNMSDGMARDAGGKVFPYGSYRLGVHGPGSDIDTLVVVPKHVTREDFFTVFDELLRGRQELEEIAAVPDAFVPIIKMKFSGISIDLICAHLDLAQIPQSLTLADKNLLRNLDEKDLRALNGTRVTDEILELVPKPIVFRIALRAIKLWAQRRAIYANVFGFPGGVAWAMLVARICQLYPNACSAVILNRFFKILSEWKWPQPVVLKPIEDGPLQVRVWNPKIYAQDRSHRMPVITPAYPSMCATHNITESTKKVILGELGRGIRITNDIFTNKKTWADLFQRHTFFHEYKFYLTVMAATNGDSEQHLKWSGMVESKVRLLVLKLEALTGIKIAHPYTKPFETAYYYHNEEERKKIVDNYGTYKTEDVLKEFKKVTDENKDDPDVKDLPKVYITTMYIGLDVNVEDKKEKIDIHVPCNEFFNLCRNFSEEYQDSNTYSLVIKYVKQYDLPSDVYEEGEARPVKKKSKRKKLEKATANTKRPKSELSDTKEPSGSVATDERDANQSSSVAEATQA
;
A
#
# COMPACT_ATOMS: atom_id res chain seq x y z
N MET A 1 4.79 44.70 16.01
CA MET A 1 4.01 43.51 16.42
C MET A 1 4.57 42.30 15.68
N ASN A 2 5.19 41.35 16.37
CA ASN A 2 5.59 40.08 15.75
C ASN A 2 4.32 39.26 15.52
N TYR A 3 3.80 39.26 14.31
CA TYR A 3 2.72 38.33 13.92
C TYR A 3 3.28 36.91 14.00
N GLN A 4 2.93 36.20 15.07
CA GLN A 4 3.27 34.78 15.20
C GLN A 4 2.52 34.02 14.10
N LYS A 5 3.25 33.41 13.15
CA LYS A 5 2.65 32.63 12.06
C LYS A 5 1.78 31.53 12.68
N VAL A 6 0.47 31.60 12.45
CA VAL A 6 -0.48 30.58 12.93
C VAL A 6 -0.39 29.38 11.99
N TYR A 7 -0.10 28.22 12.55
CA TYR A 7 -0.05 26.96 11.82
C TYR A 7 -1.33 26.16 12.07
N GLY A 8 -1.93 25.60 11.01
CA GLY A 8 -3.15 24.81 11.10
C GLY A 8 -4.44 25.64 11.15
N ILE A 9 -5.56 24.96 11.41
CA ILE A 9 -6.91 25.55 11.37
C ILE A 9 -7.58 25.70 12.76
N THR A 10 -6.92 25.27 13.84
CA THR A 10 -7.51 25.22 15.20
C THR A 10 -6.68 25.92 16.29
N GLY A 11 -5.50 26.47 15.96
CA GLY A 11 -4.48 26.78 16.96
C GLY A 11 -3.85 25.52 17.61
N PRO A 12 -2.80 25.70 18.43
CA PRO A 12 -2.11 24.60 19.11
C PRO A 12 -2.91 24.06 20.31
N VAL A 13 -2.78 22.76 20.58
CA VAL A 13 -3.30 22.14 21.82
C VAL A 13 -2.39 22.47 23.01
N SER A 14 -1.08 22.52 22.77
CA SER A 14 -0.11 22.95 23.78
C SER A 14 1.10 23.61 23.13
N THR A 15 1.55 24.71 23.73
CA THR A 15 2.77 25.43 23.34
C THR A 15 3.96 25.11 24.25
N ALA A 16 3.82 24.16 25.18
CA ALA A 16 4.89 23.75 26.07
C ALA A 16 6.10 23.22 25.28
N GLY A 17 7.30 23.65 25.69
CA GLY A 17 8.55 23.08 25.20
C GLY A 17 8.83 21.71 25.83
N SER A 18 9.72 20.94 25.21
CA SER A 18 10.12 19.64 25.75
C SER A 18 11.01 19.75 26.97
N THR A 19 10.75 18.89 27.94
CA THR A 19 11.56 18.71 29.16
C THR A 19 12.86 17.98 28.86
N ALA A 20 13.81 18.01 29.80
CA ALA A 20 15.07 17.26 29.68
C ALA A 20 14.85 15.73 29.53
N ALA A 21 13.86 15.18 30.23
CA ALA A 21 13.52 13.76 30.12
C ALA A 21 12.98 13.40 28.72
N GLU A 22 12.13 14.24 28.16
CA GLU A 22 11.60 14.07 26.80
C GLU A 22 12.68 14.23 25.73
N ASN A 23 13.64 15.13 25.91
CA ASN A 23 14.79 15.27 25.02
C ASN A 23 15.69 14.04 25.07
N LYS A 24 15.92 13.44 26.24
CA LYS A 24 16.65 12.17 26.35
C LYS A 24 15.94 11.03 25.60
N LEU A 25 14.60 10.96 25.68
CA LEU A 25 13.82 10.00 24.89
C LEU A 25 13.93 10.27 23.38
N ASN A 26 13.98 11.55 22.98
CA ASN A 26 14.18 11.96 21.59
C ASN A 26 15.56 11.55 21.06
N ASP A 27 16.61 11.67 21.86
CA ASP A 27 17.95 11.19 21.49
C ASP A 27 17.94 9.67 21.30
N GLY A 28 17.31 8.95 22.22
CA GLY A 28 17.11 7.49 22.09
C GLY A 28 16.34 7.10 20.82
N LEU A 29 15.34 7.89 20.41
CA LEU A 29 14.61 7.68 19.16
C LEU A 29 15.53 7.82 17.96
N ILE A 30 16.34 8.89 17.91
CA ILE A 30 17.25 9.16 16.80
C ILE A 30 18.30 8.04 16.69
N GLN A 31 18.82 7.54 17.81
CA GLN A 31 19.77 6.42 17.80
C GLN A 31 19.13 5.13 17.29
N GLU A 32 17.90 4.81 17.69
CA GLU A 32 17.22 3.63 17.15
C GLU A 32 16.93 3.79 15.65
N LEU A 33 16.55 4.99 15.18
CA LEU A 33 16.37 5.25 13.75
C LEU A 33 17.66 5.08 12.94
N LYS A 34 18.82 5.47 13.50
CA LYS A 34 20.13 5.22 12.88
C LYS A 34 20.44 3.73 12.81
N LYS A 35 20.23 3.01 13.91
CA LYS A 35 20.45 1.56 14.00
C LYS A 35 19.57 0.78 13.01
N GLU A 36 18.35 1.22 12.79
CA GLU A 36 17.40 0.63 11.85
C GLU A 36 17.59 1.09 10.39
N GLY A 37 18.71 1.77 10.08
CA GLY A 37 19.06 2.17 8.72
C GLY A 37 18.15 3.25 8.12
N SER A 38 17.53 4.10 8.94
CA SER A 38 16.61 5.14 8.43
C SER A 38 17.34 6.25 7.67
N PHE A 39 18.60 6.52 7.99
CA PHE A 39 19.40 7.59 7.37
C PHE A 39 20.36 7.00 6.35
N GLU A 40 20.41 7.58 5.16
CA GLU A 40 21.42 7.22 4.16
C GLU A 40 22.79 7.80 4.50
N SER A 41 23.82 7.24 3.89
CA SER A 41 25.18 7.76 4.00
C SER A 41 25.35 9.08 3.26
N GLU A 42 26.37 9.85 3.64
CA GLU A 42 26.73 11.09 2.93
C GLU A 42 27.07 10.79 1.46
N GLN A 43 27.76 9.68 1.18
CA GLN A 43 28.11 9.27 -0.18
C GLN A 43 26.88 8.97 -1.04
N GLU A 44 25.87 8.28 -0.49
CA GLU A 44 24.60 8.06 -1.19
C GLU A 44 23.87 9.38 -1.46
N THR A 45 23.87 10.30 -0.48
CA THR A 45 23.29 11.64 -0.65
C THR A 45 23.96 12.39 -1.80
N GLU A 46 25.30 12.39 -1.85
CA GLU A 46 26.07 13.01 -2.93
C GLU A 46 25.77 12.39 -4.29
N ASN A 47 25.61 11.07 -4.35
CA ASN A 47 25.27 10.37 -5.59
C ASN A 47 23.89 10.79 -6.09
N ARG A 48 22.88 10.92 -5.22
CA ARG A 48 21.56 11.45 -5.59
C ARG A 48 21.63 12.88 -6.11
N VAL A 49 22.47 13.73 -5.52
CA VAL A 49 22.68 15.11 -5.98
C VAL A 49 23.32 15.13 -7.38
N LYS A 50 24.32 14.28 -7.63
CA LYS A 50 24.95 14.15 -8.96
C LYS A 50 23.93 13.72 -10.02
N VAL A 51 23.14 12.70 -9.71
CA VAL A 51 22.07 12.21 -10.60
C VAL A 51 21.06 13.30 -10.92
N LEU A 52 20.57 14.06 -9.93
CA LEU A 52 19.64 15.18 -10.17
C LEU A 52 20.25 16.28 -11.04
N LYS A 53 21.56 16.54 -10.90
CA LYS A 53 22.26 17.48 -11.78
C LYS A 53 22.27 16.97 -13.24
N THR A 54 22.60 15.70 -13.45
CA THR A 54 22.55 15.09 -14.78
C THR A 54 21.13 15.13 -15.36
N LEU A 55 20.09 14.83 -14.57
CA LEU A 55 18.70 14.93 -15.03
C LEU A 55 18.29 16.36 -15.41
N GLN A 56 18.80 17.36 -14.70
CA GLN A 56 18.57 18.77 -15.04
C GLN A 56 19.23 19.13 -16.38
N GLU A 57 20.45 18.65 -16.64
CA GLU A 57 21.15 18.83 -17.91
C GLU A 57 20.40 18.14 -19.06
N LEU A 58 19.98 16.89 -18.87
CA LEU A 58 19.20 16.13 -19.85
C LEU A 58 17.84 16.77 -20.14
N THR A 59 17.20 17.36 -19.13
CA THR A 59 15.93 18.08 -19.28
C THR A 59 16.09 19.30 -20.17
N GLN A 60 17.17 20.07 -20.00
CA GLN A 60 17.43 21.24 -20.84
C GLN A 60 17.74 20.82 -22.28
N GLU A 61 18.54 19.78 -22.47
CA GLU A 61 18.83 19.22 -23.80
C GLU A 61 17.57 18.69 -24.49
N PHE A 62 16.69 18.02 -23.73
CA PHE A 62 15.40 17.56 -24.22
C PHE A 62 14.54 18.71 -24.76
N VAL A 63 14.32 19.75 -23.95
CA VAL A 63 13.53 20.92 -24.36
C VAL A 63 14.19 21.61 -25.55
N TYR A 64 15.52 21.72 -25.56
CA TYR A 64 16.27 22.28 -26.68
C TYR A 64 16.04 21.50 -27.99
N ARG A 65 16.19 20.16 -27.98
CA ARG A 65 15.97 19.31 -29.16
C ARG A 65 14.56 19.41 -29.71
N VAL A 66 13.55 19.39 -28.84
CA VAL A 66 12.14 19.55 -29.25
C VAL A 66 11.91 20.93 -29.86
N SER A 67 12.45 21.98 -29.24
CA SER A 67 12.37 23.35 -29.75
C SER A 67 12.99 23.49 -31.14
N LYS A 68 14.16 22.86 -31.37
CA LYS A 68 14.82 22.80 -32.69
C LYS A 68 14.00 22.05 -33.72
N LYS A 69 13.42 20.88 -33.37
CA LYS A 69 12.51 20.12 -34.24
C LYS A 69 11.27 20.93 -34.64
N LYS A 70 10.85 21.88 -33.80
CA LYS A 70 9.74 22.81 -34.07
C LYS A 70 10.20 24.14 -34.70
N ASN A 71 11.36 24.13 -35.37
CA ASN A 71 11.92 25.22 -36.16
C ASN A 71 12.24 26.51 -35.37
N MET A 72 12.47 26.41 -34.06
CA MET A 72 12.93 27.57 -33.27
C MET A 72 14.42 27.86 -33.55
N SER A 73 14.80 29.14 -33.45
CA SER A 73 16.21 29.55 -33.51
C SER A 73 16.98 29.00 -32.30
N ASP A 74 18.32 28.93 -32.39
CA ASP A 74 19.15 28.41 -31.29
C ASP A 74 18.97 29.22 -30.00
N GLY A 75 18.87 30.55 -30.11
CA GLY A 75 18.58 31.42 -28.96
C GLY A 75 17.23 31.10 -28.33
N MET A 76 16.16 31.05 -29.13
CA MET A 76 14.82 30.73 -28.64
C MET A 76 14.74 29.31 -28.03
N ALA A 77 15.44 28.35 -28.63
CA ALA A 77 15.48 26.97 -28.13
C ALA A 77 16.22 26.85 -26.79
N ARG A 78 17.26 27.66 -26.57
CA ARG A 78 17.94 27.74 -25.26
C ARG A 78 17.09 28.45 -24.22
N ASP A 79 16.46 29.56 -24.60
CA ASP A 79 15.59 30.35 -23.71
C ASP A 79 14.32 29.59 -23.30
N ALA A 80 13.89 28.60 -24.07
CA ALA A 80 12.79 27.70 -23.72
C ALA A 80 13.03 26.99 -22.36
N GLY A 81 14.30 26.73 -22.01
CA GLY A 81 14.71 26.30 -20.69
C GLY A 81 14.35 24.85 -20.36
N GLY A 82 13.68 24.64 -19.22
CA GLY A 82 13.31 23.32 -18.70
C GLY A 82 13.92 23.06 -17.32
N LYS A 83 13.14 22.48 -16.42
CA LYS A 83 13.56 22.35 -15.01
C LYS A 83 13.07 21.07 -14.35
N VAL A 84 13.92 20.48 -13.52
CA VAL A 84 13.63 19.33 -12.69
C VAL A 84 13.25 19.79 -11.27
N PHE A 85 12.21 19.19 -10.71
CA PHE A 85 11.76 19.38 -9.34
C PHE A 85 11.67 18.03 -8.64
N PRO A 86 12.53 17.73 -7.65
CA PRO A 86 12.30 16.59 -6.79
C PRO A 86 11.10 16.86 -5.89
N TYR A 87 10.31 15.82 -5.63
CA TYR A 87 9.19 15.87 -4.69
C TYR A 87 9.23 14.64 -3.76
N GLY A 88 8.14 14.41 -3.03
CA GLY A 88 8.00 13.21 -2.22
C GLY A 88 9.03 13.10 -1.09
N SER A 89 9.45 11.87 -0.80
CA SER A 89 10.22 11.59 0.42
C SER A 89 11.62 12.20 0.41
N TYR A 90 12.26 12.26 -0.76
CA TYR A 90 13.57 12.89 -0.96
C TYR A 90 13.50 14.39 -0.70
N ARG A 91 12.54 15.09 -1.31
CA ARG A 91 12.36 16.54 -1.12
C ARG A 91 11.97 16.90 0.33
N LEU A 92 11.19 16.06 1.00
CA LEU A 92 10.88 16.21 2.42
C LEU A 92 12.10 16.01 3.33
N GLY A 93 13.17 15.35 2.85
CA GLY A 93 14.36 15.01 3.63
C GLY A 93 14.13 13.84 4.59
N VAL A 94 13.24 12.91 4.23
CA VAL A 94 12.84 11.74 5.03
C VAL A 94 13.02 10.41 4.29
N HIS A 95 13.71 10.43 3.17
CA HIS A 95 14.14 9.23 2.43
C HIS A 95 15.24 8.48 3.20
N GLY A 96 15.35 7.18 2.95
CA GLY A 96 16.42 6.32 3.47
C GLY A 96 17.15 5.59 2.35
N PRO A 97 18.11 4.72 2.69
CA PRO A 97 18.77 3.83 1.73
C PRO A 97 17.75 3.07 0.89
N GLY A 98 18.01 2.94 -0.41
CA GLY A 98 17.12 2.26 -1.36
C GLY A 98 15.78 2.98 -1.64
N SER A 99 15.52 4.17 -1.08
CA SER A 99 14.36 4.97 -1.50
C SER A 99 14.55 5.49 -2.93
N ASP A 100 13.45 5.59 -3.66
CA ASP A 100 13.36 6.22 -4.97
C ASP A 100 13.52 7.75 -4.89
N ILE A 101 13.81 8.37 -6.04
CA ILE A 101 13.70 9.83 -6.23
C ILE A 101 12.50 10.13 -7.13
N ASP A 102 11.42 10.56 -6.49
CA ASP A 102 10.27 11.18 -7.14
C ASP A 102 10.69 12.48 -7.83
N THR A 103 10.63 12.52 -9.17
CA THR A 103 11.20 13.61 -9.97
C THR A 103 10.21 14.12 -11.02
N LEU A 104 9.90 15.42 -10.97
CA LEU A 104 9.05 16.10 -11.93
C LEU A 104 9.89 16.89 -12.93
N VAL A 105 9.69 16.63 -14.22
CA VAL A 105 10.22 17.42 -15.34
C VAL A 105 9.18 18.46 -15.75
N VAL A 106 9.52 19.73 -15.67
CA VAL A 106 8.66 20.85 -16.09
C VAL A 106 9.17 21.43 -17.40
N VAL A 107 8.27 21.48 -18.39
CA VAL A 107 8.59 21.87 -19.78
C VAL A 107 7.66 23.00 -20.28
N PRO A 108 8.10 23.79 -21.28
CA PRO A 108 7.27 24.86 -21.85
C PRO A 108 6.15 24.28 -22.74
N LYS A 109 5.16 25.13 -23.06
CA LYS A 109 3.89 24.76 -23.72
C LYS A 109 4.04 24.05 -25.06
N HIS A 110 5.14 24.27 -25.78
CA HIS A 110 5.39 23.64 -27.07
C HIS A 110 6.00 22.24 -26.94
N VAL A 111 6.33 21.77 -25.75
CA VAL A 111 6.85 20.40 -25.52
C VAL A 111 5.71 19.53 -24.98
N THR A 112 5.43 18.42 -25.65
CA THR A 112 4.28 17.57 -25.32
C THR A 112 4.70 16.37 -24.46
N ARG A 113 3.71 15.66 -23.90
CA ARG A 113 3.96 14.36 -23.26
C ARG A 113 4.45 13.30 -24.24
N GLU A 114 4.03 13.36 -25.50
CA GLU A 114 4.56 12.49 -26.55
C GLU A 114 6.06 12.73 -26.75
N ASP A 115 6.48 14.00 -26.77
CA ASP A 115 7.91 14.36 -26.83
C ASP A 115 8.68 13.77 -25.62
N PHE A 116 8.06 13.73 -24.43
CA PHE A 116 8.65 13.12 -23.23
C PHE A 116 8.83 11.60 -23.36
N PHE A 117 7.84 10.88 -23.89
CA PHE A 117 7.93 9.41 -24.08
C PHE A 117 8.70 8.99 -25.34
N THR A 118 9.14 9.95 -26.17
CA THR A 118 9.93 9.67 -27.37
C THR A 118 11.33 10.26 -27.26
N VAL A 119 11.46 11.59 -27.29
CA VAL A 119 12.75 12.29 -27.31
C VAL A 119 13.49 12.18 -25.97
N PHE A 120 12.78 12.34 -24.85
CA PHE A 120 13.44 12.24 -23.54
C PHE A 120 13.76 10.78 -23.18
N ASP A 121 12.86 9.84 -23.49
CA ASP A 121 13.13 8.40 -23.37
C ASP A 121 14.37 7.98 -24.19
N GLU A 122 14.49 8.41 -25.44
CA GLU A 122 15.67 8.17 -26.29
C GLU A 122 16.95 8.76 -25.67
N LEU A 123 16.87 9.99 -25.14
CA LEU A 123 17.99 10.64 -24.46
C LEU A 123 18.45 9.85 -23.23
N LEU A 124 17.51 9.31 -22.44
CA LEU A 124 17.80 8.49 -21.27
C LEU A 124 18.46 7.16 -21.70
N ARG A 125 17.95 6.50 -22.74
CA ARG A 125 18.51 5.25 -23.28
C ARG A 125 19.91 5.40 -23.85
N GLY A 126 20.29 6.60 -24.27
CA GLY A 126 21.65 6.91 -24.71
C GLY A 126 22.69 7.04 -23.58
N ARG A 127 22.29 6.90 -22.32
CA ARG A 127 23.16 7.07 -21.14
C ARG A 127 23.78 5.76 -20.69
N GLN A 128 25.09 5.76 -20.43
CA GLN A 128 25.79 4.59 -19.87
C GLN A 128 25.40 4.33 -18.42
N GLU A 129 24.90 5.35 -17.73
CA GLU A 129 24.45 5.28 -16.35
C GLU A 129 23.09 4.60 -16.18
N LEU A 130 22.35 4.39 -17.27
CA LEU A 130 21.03 3.76 -17.24
C LEU A 130 21.17 2.24 -17.14
N GLU A 131 20.54 1.65 -16.13
CA GLU A 131 20.51 0.20 -15.90
C GLU A 131 19.17 -0.41 -16.34
N GLU A 132 18.07 0.25 -15.98
CA GLU A 132 16.71 -0.24 -16.22
C GLU A 132 15.81 0.94 -16.62
N ILE A 133 14.84 0.71 -17.51
CA ILE A 133 13.85 1.72 -17.89
C ILE A 133 12.52 1.05 -18.23
N ALA A 134 11.43 1.62 -17.73
CA ALA A 134 10.06 1.19 -18.01
C ALA A 134 9.16 2.43 -18.17
N ALA A 135 8.71 2.67 -19.40
CA ALA A 135 7.79 3.75 -19.72
C ALA A 135 6.33 3.28 -19.59
N VAL A 136 5.51 4.05 -18.88
CA VAL A 136 4.09 3.76 -18.65
C VAL A 136 3.24 4.99 -18.99
N PRO A 137 2.97 5.25 -20.29
CA PRO A 137 2.25 6.44 -20.75
C PRO A 137 0.76 6.46 -20.35
N ASP A 138 0.18 5.28 -20.16
CA ASP A 138 -1.25 5.09 -19.85
C ASP A 138 -1.56 5.05 -18.35
N ALA A 139 -0.56 5.29 -17.50
CA ALA A 139 -0.76 5.41 -16.06
C ALA A 139 -1.64 6.63 -15.71
N PHE A 140 -2.24 6.60 -14.51
CA PHE A 140 -3.05 7.69 -13.98
C PHE A 140 -2.30 9.04 -13.97
N VAL A 141 -1.01 8.98 -13.66
CA VAL A 141 -0.01 10.00 -13.96
C VAL A 141 1.04 9.31 -14.82
N PRO A 142 1.18 9.69 -16.11
CA PRO A 142 2.17 9.08 -17.00
C PRO A 142 3.57 9.21 -16.42
N ILE A 143 4.34 8.11 -16.45
CA ILE A 143 5.60 7.99 -15.74
C ILE A 143 6.63 7.18 -16.53
N ILE A 144 7.90 7.56 -16.42
CA ILE A 144 9.05 6.72 -16.78
C ILE A 144 9.72 6.31 -15.47
N LYS A 145 9.74 5.01 -15.19
CA LYS A 145 10.49 4.44 -14.07
C LYS A 145 11.85 4.00 -14.57
N MET A 146 12.91 4.29 -13.84
CA MET A 146 14.24 3.86 -14.24
C MET A 146 15.16 3.61 -13.05
N LYS A 147 16.23 2.88 -13.31
CA LYS A 147 17.36 2.76 -12.40
C LYS A 147 18.57 3.40 -13.06
N PHE A 148 19.13 4.43 -12.43
CA PHE A 148 20.18 5.27 -12.99
C PHE A 148 21.30 5.42 -11.97
N SER A 149 22.51 4.94 -12.29
CA SER A 149 23.63 4.86 -11.34
C SER A 149 23.26 4.20 -10.00
N GLY A 150 22.55 3.07 -10.06
CA GLY A 150 22.09 2.31 -8.90
C GLY A 150 20.87 2.90 -8.16
N ILE A 151 20.37 4.07 -8.57
CA ILE A 151 19.28 4.78 -7.89
C ILE A 151 17.98 4.62 -8.69
N SER A 152 16.91 4.17 -8.04
CA SER A 152 15.56 4.16 -8.61
C SER A 152 15.00 5.59 -8.72
N ILE A 153 14.45 5.94 -9.88
CA ILE A 153 13.93 7.27 -10.18
C ILE A 153 12.59 7.13 -10.89
N ASP A 154 11.61 7.87 -10.36
CA ASP A 154 10.25 7.94 -10.88
C ASP A 154 10.07 9.31 -11.55
N LEU A 155 10.17 9.34 -12.88
CA LEU A 155 10.11 10.55 -13.69
C LEU A 155 8.70 10.79 -14.25
N ILE A 156 8.11 11.92 -13.87
CA ILE A 156 6.86 12.41 -14.44
C ILE A 156 7.09 13.74 -15.16
N CYS A 157 6.20 14.11 -16.08
CA CYS A 157 6.31 15.34 -16.85
C CYS A 157 5.06 16.20 -16.68
N ALA A 158 5.25 17.51 -16.58
CA ALA A 158 4.19 18.50 -16.70
C ALA A 158 4.61 19.61 -17.65
N HIS A 159 3.76 19.90 -18.64
CA HIS A 159 3.93 21.10 -19.45
C HIS A 159 3.15 22.27 -18.83
N LEU A 160 3.74 23.45 -18.84
CA LEU A 160 3.08 24.69 -18.41
C LEU A 160 2.67 25.50 -19.64
N ASP A 161 1.59 26.29 -19.51
CA ASP A 161 1.19 27.28 -20.54
C ASP A 161 2.11 28.51 -20.53
N LEU A 162 3.42 28.26 -20.60
CA LEU A 162 4.50 29.23 -20.63
C LEU A 162 5.43 28.91 -21.81
N ALA A 163 5.92 29.94 -22.51
CA ALA A 163 6.87 29.74 -23.60
C ALA A 163 8.29 29.37 -23.12
N GLN A 164 8.62 29.70 -21.87
CA GLN A 164 9.94 29.52 -21.28
C GLN A 164 9.80 29.01 -19.83
N ILE A 165 10.68 28.10 -19.45
CA ILE A 165 10.78 27.57 -18.07
C ILE A 165 12.13 28.01 -17.49
N PRO A 166 12.17 29.14 -16.77
CA PRO A 166 13.42 29.65 -16.19
C PRO A 166 13.86 28.81 -14.98
N GLN A 167 15.16 28.81 -14.71
CA GLN A 167 15.72 28.09 -13.55
C GLN A 167 15.24 28.63 -12.20
N SER A 168 14.80 29.90 -12.16
CA SER A 168 14.21 30.54 -10.98
C SER A 168 12.75 30.17 -10.72
N LEU A 169 12.08 29.45 -11.64
CA LEU A 169 10.66 29.11 -11.50
C LEU A 169 10.38 28.33 -10.21
N THR A 170 9.32 28.72 -9.51
CA THR A 170 8.71 27.98 -8.40
C THR A 170 7.27 27.60 -8.76
N LEU A 171 6.73 26.56 -8.15
CA LEU A 171 5.40 26.04 -8.47
C LEU A 171 4.29 26.52 -7.52
N ALA A 172 4.60 27.47 -6.63
CA ALA A 172 3.67 27.97 -5.62
C ALA A 172 2.50 28.78 -6.22
N ASP A 173 2.72 29.49 -7.33
CA ASP A 173 1.66 30.26 -7.98
C ASP A 173 0.59 29.34 -8.56
N LYS A 174 -0.67 29.56 -8.16
CA LYS A 174 -1.83 28.80 -8.64
C LYS A 174 -2.21 29.16 -10.07
N ASN A 175 -1.79 30.32 -10.59
CA ASN A 175 -2.07 30.70 -11.97
C ASN A 175 -1.33 29.82 -12.98
N LEU A 176 -0.23 29.17 -12.57
CA LEU A 176 0.47 28.17 -13.38
C LEU A 176 -0.41 26.96 -13.73
N LEU A 177 -1.52 26.75 -13.01
CA LEU A 177 -2.45 25.65 -13.25
C LEU A 177 -3.51 25.96 -14.31
N ARG A 178 -3.57 27.20 -14.82
CA ARG A 178 -4.54 27.58 -15.87
C ARG A 178 -4.22 26.87 -17.17
N ASN A 179 -5.27 26.47 -17.89
CA ASN A 179 -5.21 25.82 -19.19
C ASN A 179 -4.45 24.48 -19.21
N LEU A 180 -4.22 23.87 -18.05
CA LEU A 180 -3.58 22.56 -17.95
C LEU A 180 -4.62 21.44 -17.98
N ASP A 181 -4.25 20.32 -18.58
CA ASP A 181 -5.06 19.11 -18.49
C ASP A 181 -4.93 18.40 -17.14
N GLU A 182 -5.79 17.42 -16.89
CA GLU A 182 -5.83 16.71 -15.60
C GLU A 182 -4.52 15.98 -15.26
N LYS A 183 -3.79 15.48 -16.27
CA LYS A 183 -2.55 14.73 -16.06
C LYS A 183 -1.42 15.68 -15.64
N ASP A 184 -1.30 16.86 -16.25
CA ASP A 184 -0.31 17.87 -15.83
C ASP A 184 -0.65 18.46 -14.45
N LEU A 185 -1.94 18.70 -14.17
CA LEU A 185 -2.39 19.13 -12.84
C LEU A 185 -2.00 18.13 -11.74
N ARG A 186 -2.18 16.83 -11.99
CA ARG A 186 -1.76 15.76 -11.06
C ARG A 186 -0.24 15.72 -10.91
N ALA A 187 0.51 15.87 -12.00
CA ALA A 187 1.96 15.85 -11.97
C ALA A 187 2.55 17.00 -11.14
N LEU A 188 2.03 18.23 -11.31
CA LEU A 188 2.46 19.40 -10.54
C LEU A 188 2.10 19.31 -9.05
N ASN A 189 0.99 18.65 -8.72
CA ASN A 189 0.51 18.55 -7.35
C ASN A 189 1.48 17.81 -6.42
N GLY A 190 2.26 16.84 -6.91
CA GLY A 190 3.27 16.15 -6.10
C GLY A 190 4.27 17.12 -5.45
N THR A 191 4.86 17.99 -6.27
CA THR A 191 5.82 19.01 -5.81
C THR A 191 5.14 20.07 -4.95
N ARG A 192 3.99 20.61 -5.41
CA ARG A 192 3.26 21.66 -4.68
C ARG A 192 2.84 21.22 -3.28
N VAL A 193 2.30 20.01 -3.14
CA VAL A 193 1.92 19.45 -1.83
C VAL A 193 3.14 19.29 -0.93
N THR A 194 4.26 18.82 -1.49
CA THR A 194 5.48 18.60 -0.73
C THR A 194 6.05 19.90 -0.15
N ASP A 195 6.16 20.94 -0.97
CA ASP A 195 6.65 22.24 -0.54
C ASP A 195 5.70 22.89 0.48
N GLU A 196 4.38 22.82 0.26
CA GLU A 196 3.41 23.35 1.22
C GLU A 196 3.44 22.63 2.58
N ILE A 197 3.66 21.31 2.62
CA ILE A 197 3.82 20.59 3.90
C ILE A 197 4.99 21.18 4.70
N LEU A 198 6.12 21.47 4.05
CA LEU A 198 7.30 22.05 4.70
C LEU A 198 7.03 23.48 5.20
N GLU A 199 6.21 24.25 4.50
CA GLU A 199 5.81 25.60 4.92
C GLU A 199 4.78 25.61 6.06
N LEU A 200 4.03 24.50 6.23
CA LEU A 200 2.92 24.35 7.17
C LEU A 200 3.31 23.65 8.48
N VAL A 201 4.58 23.32 8.68
CA VAL A 201 5.09 22.79 9.96
C VAL A 201 5.90 23.85 10.73
N PRO A 202 5.76 23.93 12.07
CA PRO A 202 6.49 24.91 12.88
C PRO A 202 8.01 24.68 12.92
N LYS A 203 8.45 23.42 12.99
CA LYS A 203 9.87 23.03 13.09
C LYS A 203 10.16 21.89 12.12
N PRO A 204 10.71 22.16 10.91
CA PRO A 204 10.95 21.13 9.89
C PRO A 204 11.83 19.96 10.37
N ILE A 205 12.82 20.22 11.23
CA ILE A 205 13.70 19.17 11.78
C ILE A 205 12.90 18.18 12.66
N VAL A 206 12.05 18.70 13.56
CA VAL A 206 11.19 17.87 14.43
C VAL A 206 10.23 17.03 13.58
N PHE A 207 9.62 17.66 12.57
CA PHE A 207 8.74 17.00 11.61
C PHE A 207 9.46 15.85 10.88
N ARG A 208 10.66 16.07 10.36
CA ARG A 208 11.43 15.06 9.62
C ARG A 208 11.73 13.83 10.48
N ILE A 209 12.21 14.01 11.71
CA ILE A 209 12.52 12.89 12.61
C ILE A 209 11.24 12.12 12.98
N ALA A 210 10.14 12.83 13.29
CA ALA A 210 8.87 12.19 13.58
C ALA A 210 8.33 11.42 12.36
N LEU A 211 8.43 11.99 11.16
CA LEU A 211 7.99 11.33 9.93
C LEU A 211 8.86 10.13 9.57
N ARG A 212 10.18 10.18 9.77
CA ARG A 212 11.06 9.00 9.62
C ARG A 212 10.61 7.86 10.52
N ALA A 213 10.33 8.14 11.78
CA ALA A 213 9.81 7.15 12.73
C ALA A 213 8.44 6.60 12.33
N ILE A 214 7.49 7.44 11.91
CA ILE A 214 6.18 6.97 11.43
C ILE A 214 6.29 6.14 10.15
N LYS A 215 7.18 6.50 9.21
CA LYS A 215 7.43 5.70 8.00
C LYS A 215 7.96 4.31 8.37
N LEU A 216 9.01 4.25 9.20
CA LEU A 216 9.57 2.98 9.67
C LEU A 216 8.53 2.13 10.41
N TRP A 217 7.79 2.75 11.35
CA TRP A 217 6.71 2.09 12.07
C TRP A 217 5.65 1.55 11.11
N ALA A 218 5.11 2.37 10.21
CA ALA A 218 4.04 1.96 9.30
C ALA A 218 4.49 0.85 8.34
N GLN A 219 5.75 0.87 7.88
CA GLN A 219 6.33 -0.21 7.08
C GLN A 219 6.49 -1.49 7.91
N ARG A 220 7.07 -1.41 9.11
CA ARG A 220 7.24 -2.57 10.02
C ARG A 220 5.92 -3.17 10.45
N ARG A 221 4.87 -2.37 10.55
CA ARG A 221 3.52 -2.79 10.94
C ARG A 221 2.61 -3.15 9.76
N ALA A 222 3.14 -3.20 8.53
CA ALA A 222 2.40 -3.53 7.30
C ALA A 222 1.14 -2.68 7.10
N ILE A 223 1.26 -1.36 7.29
CA ILE A 223 0.20 -0.37 7.07
C ILE A 223 0.68 0.80 6.19
N TYR A 224 1.64 0.54 5.30
CA TYR A 224 2.20 1.52 4.35
C TYR A 224 2.09 0.98 2.92
N ALA A 225 0.99 1.28 2.23
CA ALA A 225 0.81 1.03 0.79
C ALA A 225 -0.51 1.63 0.28
N ASN A 226 -0.46 2.75 -0.46
CA ASN A 226 -1.66 3.38 -1.03
C ASN A 226 -2.42 2.47 -2.01
N VAL A 227 -1.69 1.67 -2.79
CA VAL A 227 -2.26 0.74 -3.77
C VAL A 227 -3.13 -0.34 -3.10
N PHE A 228 -2.75 -0.79 -1.90
CA PHE A 228 -3.48 -1.80 -1.11
C PHE A 228 -4.47 -1.20 -0.10
N GLY A 229 -4.71 0.11 -0.13
CA GLY A 229 -5.71 0.75 0.73
C GLY A 229 -5.20 1.19 2.10
N PHE A 230 -3.90 1.36 2.28
CA PHE A 230 -3.29 1.98 3.45
C PHE A 230 -2.75 3.38 3.14
N PRO A 231 -2.45 4.24 4.12
CA PRO A 231 -1.86 5.54 3.82
C PRO A 231 -0.48 5.40 3.14
N GLY A 232 -0.27 6.16 2.07
CA GLY A 232 1.05 6.31 1.44
C GLY A 232 1.91 7.38 2.12
N GLY A 233 3.09 7.64 1.55
CA GLY A 233 4.07 8.57 2.15
C GLY A 233 3.54 9.98 2.40
N VAL A 234 2.83 10.56 1.42
CA VAL A 234 2.25 11.90 1.54
C VAL A 234 1.14 11.97 2.60
N ALA A 235 0.32 10.92 2.73
CA ALA A 235 -0.73 10.86 3.75
C ALA A 235 -0.12 10.79 5.16
N TRP A 236 0.90 9.94 5.36
CA TRP A 236 1.65 9.91 6.63
C TRP A 236 2.34 11.24 6.92
N ALA A 237 2.93 11.90 5.92
CA ALA A 237 3.53 13.22 6.07
C ALA A 237 2.51 14.24 6.57
N MET A 238 1.31 14.29 5.97
CA MET A 238 0.27 15.22 6.40
C MET A 238 -0.28 14.90 7.79
N LEU A 239 -0.44 13.62 8.13
CA LEU A 239 -0.84 13.21 9.48
C LEU A 239 0.18 13.67 10.52
N VAL A 240 1.49 13.48 10.27
CA VAL A 240 2.55 13.97 11.17
C VAL A 240 2.59 15.49 11.23
N ALA A 241 2.49 16.16 10.08
CA ALA A 241 2.47 17.63 9.99
C ALA A 241 1.33 18.21 10.84
N ARG A 242 0.13 17.61 10.80
CA ARG A 242 -1.00 18.05 11.62
C ARG A 242 -0.68 18.01 13.11
N ILE A 243 -0.01 16.96 13.58
CA ILE A 243 0.39 16.84 14.99
C ILE A 243 1.46 17.87 15.34
N CYS A 244 2.42 18.14 14.45
CA CYS A 244 3.40 19.21 14.63
C CYS A 244 2.73 20.59 14.76
N GLN A 245 1.66 20.87 14.02
CA GLN A 245 0.88 22.12 14.16
C GLN A 245 0.23 22.24 15.55
N LEU A 246 -0.24 21.11 16.11
CA LEU A 246 -0.89 21.07 17.42
C LEU A 246 0.09 21.19 18.60
N TYR A 247 1.37 20.84 18.39
CA TYR A 247 2.43 20.87 19.40
C TYR A 247 3.71 21.54 18.84
N PRO A 248 3.68 22.87 18.55
CA PRO A 248 4.74 23.56 17.81
C PRO A 248 6.12 23.56 18.48
N ASN A 249 6.16 23.37 19.81
CA ASN A 249 7.39 23.44 20.60
C ASN A 249 7.91 22.08 21.10
N ALA A 250 7.21 20.98 20.82
CA ALA A 250 7.57 19.64 21.27
C ALA A 250 8.72 19.03 20.44
N CYS A 251 9.48 18.12 21.04
CA CYS A 251 10.43 17.24 20.37
C CYS A 251 9.72 16.08 19.66
N SER A 252 10.43 15.38 18.77
CA SER A 252 9.83 14.34 17.90
C SER A 252 9.30 13.14 18.68
N ALA A 253 9.94 12.76 19.80
CA ALA A 253 9.43 11.72 20.69
C ALA A 253 8.02 12.04 21.22
N VAL A 254 7.80 13.29 21.66
CA VAL A 254 6.48 13.75 22.13
C VAL A 254 5.49 13.80 20.98
N ILE A 255 5.91 14.26 19.79
CA ILE A 255 5.07 14.23 18.58
C ILE A 255 4.58 12.81 18.29
N LEU A 256 5.43 11.78 18.38
CA LEU A 256 5.01 10.39 18.17
C LEU A 256 3.95 9.92 19.16
N ASN A 257 4.14 10.19 20.46
CA ASN A 257 3.15 9.82 21.46
C ASN A 257 1.80 10.54 21.21
N ARG A 258 1.83 11.85 20.91
CA ARG A 258 0.64 12.62 20.60
C ARG A 258 -0.01 12.21 19.28
N PHE A 259 0.79 11.78 18.29
CA PHE A 259 0.31 11.24 17.03
C PHE A 259 -0.58 10.02 17.26
N PHE A 260 -0.10 9.03 18.00
CA PHE A 260 -0.90 7.84 18.29
C PHE A 260 -2.15 8.18 19.10
N LYS A 261 -2.01 9.03 20.12
CA LYS A 261 -3.15 9.48 20.94
C LYS A 261 -4.24 10.11 20.09
N ILE A 262 -3.90 11.19 19.41
CA ILE A 262 -4.88 12.01 18.68
C ILE A 262 -5.51 11.23 17.55
N LEU A 263 -4.73 10.46 16.78
CA LEU A 263 -5.27 9.72 15.63
C LEU A 263 -6.08 8.48 16.03
N SER A 264 -5.79 7.87 17.19
CA SER A 264 -6.62 6.79 17.74
C SER A 264 -7.98 7.28 18.24
N GLU A 265 -8.04 8.51 18.77
CA GLU A 265 -9.26 9.13 19.30
C GLU A 265 -9.99 10.00 18.25
N TRP A 266 -9.38 10.18 17.07
CA TRP A 266 -9.89 11.03 16.00
C TRP A 266 -11.26 10.56 15.52
N LYS A 267 -12.19 11.51 15.38
CA LYS A 267 -13.58 11.24 15.02
C LYS A 267 -13.75 11.03 13.51
N TRP A 268 -13.14 9.97 12.97
CA TRP A 268 -13.31 9.58 11.57
C TRP A 268 -14.81 9.39 11.23
N PRO A 269 -15.31 9.95 10.10
CA PRO A 269 -14.56 10.43 8.93
C PRO A 269 -14.28 11.95 8.92
N GLN A 270 -14.19 12.64 10.07
CA GLN A 270 -13.76 14.05 10.10
C GLN A 270 -12.38 14.20 9.41
N PRO A 271 -12.19 15.16 8.49
CA PRO A 271 -10.97 15.24 7.70
C PRO A 271 -9.79 15.82 8.49
N VAL A 272 -8.60 15.29 8.22
CA VAL A 272 -7.33 15.91 8.63
C VAL A 272 -6.96 16.94 7.56
N VAL A 273 -6.84 18.20 7.99
CA VAL A 273 -6.62 19.36 7.13
C VAL A 273 -5.50 20.24 7.72
N LEU A 274 -4.54 20.67 6.90
CA LEU A 274 -3.35 21.42 7.34
C LEU A 274 -3.49 22.95 7.21
N LYS A 275 -4.33 23.42 6.29
CA LYS A 275 -4.70 24.83 6.09
C LYS A 275 -6.14 24.91 5.57
N PRO A 276 -6.84 26.05 5.67
CA PRO A 276 -8.16 26.19 5.07
C PRO A 276 -8.15 25.75 3.61
N ILE A 277 -9.16 24.97 3.19
CA ILE A 277 -9.29 24.54 1.79
C ILE A 277 -9.58 25.79 0.97
N GLU A 278 -8.71 26.05 0.00
CA GLU A 278 -8.78 27.26 -0.80
C GLU A 278 -9.60 27.02 -2.07
N ASP A 279 -10.44 28.00 -2.41
CA ASP A 279 -10.95 28.12 -3.77
C ASP A 279 -9.82 28.57 -4.71
N GLY A 280 -10.02 28.39 -6.01
CA GLY A 280 -9.04 28.81 -6.99
C GLY A 280 -9.64 29.18 -8.33
N PRO A 281 -8.79 29.58 -9.28
CA PRO A 281 -9.22 30.22 -10.52
C PRO A 281 -9.82 29.25 -11.54
N LEU A 282 -9.86 27.94 -11.24
CA LEU A 282 -10.28 26.90 -12.18
C LEU A 282 -11.59 26.27 -11.72
N GLN A 283 -12.39 25.81 -12.68
CA GLN A 283 -13.57 25.00 -12.44
C GLN A 283 -13.20 23.52 -12.23
N VAL A 284 -12.25 23.26 -11.33
CA VAL A 284 -11.78 21.89 -11.00
C VAL A 284 -12.44 21.40 -9.72
N ARG A 285 -12.63 20.08 -9.63
CA ARG A 285 -13.17 19.45 -8.42
C ARG A 285 -12.18 19.62 -7.26
N VAL A 286 -12.60 20.36 -6.23
CA VAL A 286 -11.95 20.41 -4.92
C VAL A 286 -12.70 19.47 -3.97
N TRP A 287 -11.97 18.77 -3.11
CA TRP A 287 -12.57 17.85 -2.14
C TRP A 287 -13.65 18.55 -1.31
N ASN A 288 -14.89 18.06 -1.42
CA ASN A 288 -16.03 18.61 -0.72
C ASN A 288 -17.11 17.55 -0.48
N PRO A 289 -17.19 16.95 0.73
CA PRO A 289 -18.18 15.92 1.04
C PRO A 289 -19.61 16.47 1.07
N LYS A 290 -19.85 17.77 1.23
CA LYS A 290 -21.22 18.31 1.17
C LYS A 290 -21.80 18.20 -0.24
N ILE A 291 -20.95 18.30 -1.26
CA ILE A 291 -21.35 18.28 -2.67
C ILE A 291 -21.20 16.87 -3.24
N TYR A 292 -20.01 16.27 -3.17
CA TYR A 292 -19.69 15.04 -3.89
C TYR A 292 -19.89 13.77 -3.06
N ALA A 293 -20.71 12.84 -3.57
CA ALA A 293 -21.01 11.56 -2.88
C ALA A 293 -19.76 10.70 -2.67
N GLN A 294 -18.84 10.69 -3.64
CA GLN A 294 -17.56 10.00 -3.51
C GLN A 294 -16.69 10.60 -2.40
N ASP A 295 -16.79 11.92 -2.16
CA ASP A 295 -16.02 12.53 -1.06
C ASP A 295 -16.59 12.17 0.30
N ARG A 296 -17.93 11.98 0.39
CA ARG A 296 -18.62 11.49 1.60
C ARG A 296 -18.25 10.07 1.98
N SER A 297 -17.91 9.21 1.00
CA SER A 297 -17.59 7.81 1.26
C SER A 297 -16.15 7.59 1.76
N HIS A 298 -15.32 8.64 1.79
CA HIS A 298 -13.97 8.54 2.33
C HIS A 298 -13.98 8.25 3.82
N ARG A 299 -13.35 7.12 4.21
CA ARG A 299 -13.41 6.59 5.57
C ARG A 299 -12.48 7.28 6.57
N MET A 300 -11.30 7.69 6.12
CA MET A 300 -10.29 8.40 6.92
C MET A 300 -9.64 9.52 6.10
N PRO A 301 -10.37 10.60 5.76
CA PRO A 301 -9.90 11.59 4.80
C PRO A 301 -8.71 12.41 5.32
N VAL A 302 -7.62 12.42 4.57
CA VAL A 302 -6.44 13.27 4.79
C VAL A 302 -6.25 14.14 3.55
N ILE A 303 -6.39 15.45 3.72
CA ILE A 303 -6.60 16.38 2.60
C ILE A 303 -5.31 17.11 2.24
N THR A 304 -4.95 17.07 0.95
CA THR A 304 -3.78 17.79 0.44
C THR A 304 -3.95 19.30 0.58
N PRO A 305 -2.92 20.02 1.07
CA PRO A 305 -3.04 21.45 1.30
C PRO A 305 -3.05 22.23 -0.02
N ALA A 306 -2.28 21.81 -1.02
CA ALA A 306 -2.17 22.54 -2.28
C ALA A 306 -3.47 22.48 -3.08
N TYR A 307 -3.86 23.63 -3.64
CA TYR A 307 -4.99 23.73 -4.56
C TYR A 307 -4.66 23.02 -5.90
N PRO A 308 -5.61 22.23 -6.47
CA PRO A 308 -6.90 21.85 -5.88
C PRO A 308 -6.75 20.73 -4.83
N SER A 309 -7.32 20.94 -3.64
CA SER A 309 -7.23 19.98 -2.54
C SER A 309 -7.95 18.67 -2.85
N MET A 310 -7.32 17.54 -2.55
CA MET A 310 -7.80 16.18 -2.80
C MET A 310 -7.62 15.29 -1.57
N CYS A 311 -8.33 14.16 -1.52
CA CYS A 311 -8.15 13.15 -0.48
C CYS A 311 -7.01 12.19 -0.85
N ALA A 312 -5.91 12.24 -0.08
CA ALA A 312 -4.75 11.35 -0.25
C ALA A 312 -4.97 9.91 0.25
N THR A 313 -6.13 9.63 0.85
CA THR A 313 -6.47 8.36 1.49
C THR A 313 -7.79 7.78 0.98
N HIS A 314 -8.17 8.14 -0.25
CA HIS A 314 -9.41 7.68 -0.88
C HIS A 314 -9.48 6.15 -1.05
N ASN A 315 -8.34 5.46 -1.02
CA ASN A 315 -8.24 4.01 -1.13
C ASN A 315 -8.51 3.25 0.19
N ILE A 316 -8.67 3.93 1.33
CA ILE A 316 -8.91 3.23 2.61
C ILE A 316 -10.27 2.50 2.59
N THR A 317 -10.25 1.21 2.87
CA THR A 317 -11.42 0.32 2.98
C THR A 317 -11.84 0.17 4.45
N GLU A 318 -12.93 -0.54 4.72
CA GLU A 318 -13.35 -0.77 6.11
C GLU A 318 -12.35 -1.68 6.83
N SER A 319 -11.85 -2.72 6.15
CA SER A 319 -10.83 -3.63 6.66
C SER A 319 -9.53 -2.90 6.98
N THR A 320 -8.99 -2.10 6.05
CA THR A 320 -7.72 -1.40 6.30
C THR A 320 -7.87 -0.31 7.36
N LYS A 321 -9.01 0.39 7.43
CA LYS A 321 -9.32 1.31 8.54
C LYS A 321 -9.23 0.61 9.90
N LYS A 322 -9.83 -0.58 10.04
CA LYS A 322 -9.77 -1.36 11.29
C LYS A 322 -8.34 -1.73 11.67
N VAL A 323 -7.53 -2.15 10.70
CA VAL A 323 -6.10 -2.46 10.92
C VAL A 323 -5.33 -1.22 11.36
N ILE A 324 -5.50 -0.07 10.67
CA ILE A 324 -4.84 1.20 11.01
C ILE A 324 -5.19 1.61 12.44
N LEU A 325 -6.47 1.57 12.82
CA LEU A 325 -6.92 1.93 14.18
C LEU A 325 -6.36 0.96 15.24
N GLY A 326 -6.28 -0.34 14.93
CA GLY A 326 -5.65 -1.33 15.81
C GLY A 326 -4.17 -1.03 16.07
N GLU A 327 -3.43 -0.66 15.03
CA GLU A 327 -2.02 -0.30 15.11
C GLU A 327 -1.79 1.07 15.77
N LEU A 328 -2.66 2.06 15.56
CA LEU A 328 -2.64 3.32 16.32
C LEU A 328 -2.86 3.06 17.82
N GLY A 329 -3.80 2.16 18.16
CA GLY A 329 -4.04 1.70 19.52
C GLY A 329 -2.83 0.97 20.14
N ARG A 330 -2.11 0.17 19.35
CA ARG A 330 -0.83 -0.43 19.76
C ARG A 330 0.24 0.64 20.00
N GLY A 331 0.36 1.60 19.09
CA GLY A 331 1.35 2.68 19.16
C GLY A 331 1.19 3.55 20.41
N ILE A 332 -0.04 3.88 20.82
CA ILE A 332 -0.24 4.64 22.06
C ILE A 332 0.17 3.85 23.30
N ARG A 333 -0.17 2.55 23.40
CA ARG A 333 0.25 1.72 24.54
C ARG A 333 1.77 1.68 24.65
N ILE A 334 2.46 1.38 23.56
CA ILE A 334 3.92 1.26 23.54
C ILE A 334 4.58 2.61 23.82
N THR A 335 4.14 3.70 23.22
CA THR A 335 4.74 5.01 23.49
C THR A 335 4.48 5.48 24.92
N ASN A 336 3.32 5.21 25.52
CA ASN A 336 3.11 5.48 26.95
C ASN A 336 4.07 4.66 27.83
N ASP A 337 4.31 3.39 27.49
CA ASP A 337 5.27 2.54 28.19
C ASP A 337 6.72 3.04 28.02
N ILE A 338 7.10 3.57 26.85
CA ILE A 338 8.41 4.21 26.62
C ILE A 338 8.57 5.44 27.51
N PHE A 339 7.55 6.30 27.57
CA PHE A 339 7.57 7.52 28.38
C PHE A 339 7.55 7.23 29.89
N THR A 340 7.15 6.03 30.30
CA THR A 340 7.24 5.53 31.68
C THR A 340 8.39 4.55 31.90
N ASN A 341 9.34 4.50 30.96
CA ASN A 341 10.57 3.69 31.01
C ASN A 341 10.36 2.17 31.11
N LYS A 342 9.21 1.65 30.66
CA LYS A 342 8.87 0.21 30.63
C LYS A 342 9.20 -0.48 29.30
N LYS A 343 9.30 0.28 28.22
CA LYS A 343 9.60 -0.18 26.86
C LYS A 343 10.62 0.71 26.18
N THR A 344 11.13 0.25 25.04
CA THR A 344 12.12 0.91 24.21
C THR A 344 11.55 1.30 22.84
N TRP A 345 12.26 2.13 22.06
CA TRP A 345 11.85 2.44 20.69
C TRP A 345 11.86 1.22 19.77
N ALA A 346 12.74 0.24 20.02
CA ALA A 346 12.75 -1.02 19.28
C ALA A 346 11.40 -1.77 19.40
N ASP A 347 10.75 -1.73 20.58
CA ASP A 347 9.41 -2.33 20.75
C ASP A 347 8.36 -1.72 19.80
N LEU A 348 8.46 -0.41 19.53
CA LEU A 348 7.54 0.28 18.62
C LEU A 348 7.72 -0.22 17.18
N PHE A 349 8.97 -0.42 16.77
CA PHE A 349 9.38 -0.81 15.41
C PHE A 349 9.46 -2.32 15.17
N GLN A 350 9.01 -3.14 16.12
CA GLN A 350 8.85 -4.58 15.93
C GLN A 350 8.00 -4.89 14.70
N ARG A 351 8.47 -5.84 13.89
CA ARG A 351 7.78 -6.35 12.70
C ARG A 351 6.38 -6.86 13.03
N HIS A 352 5.47 -6.69 12.08
CA HIS A 352 4.12 -7.25 12.09
C HIS A 352 4.13 -8.78 12.22
N THR A 353 3.00 -9.34 12.61
CA THR A 353 2.79 -10.79 12.68
C THR A 353 1.78 -11.27 11.63
N PHE A 354 1.65 -10.54 10.51
CA PHE A 354 0.64 -10.76 9.47
C PHE A 354 0.49 -12.24 9.05
N PHE A 355 1.58 -12.97 8.79
CA PHE A 355 1.58 -14.39 8.38
C PHE A 355 1.35 -15.39 9.53
N HIS A 356 1.18 -14.89 10.75
CA HIS A 356 0.86 -15.64 11.98
C HIS A 356 -0.51 -15.28 12.56
N GLU A 357 -1.12 -14.19 12.11
CA GLU A 357 -2.38 -13.65 12.67
C GLU A 357 -3.65 -14.36 12.14
N TYR A 358 -3.67 -14.72 10.86
CA TYR A 358 -4.86 -15.27 10.22
C TYR A 358 -4.78 -16.78 10.05
N LYS A 359 -5.93 -17.46 10.14
CA LYS A 359 -6.01 -18.90 9.84
C LYS A 359 -5.98 -19.18 8.34
N PHE A 360 -6.44 -18.22 7.54
CA PHE A 360 -6.68 -18.35 6.11
C PHE A 360 -6.14 -17.12 5.38
N TYR A 361 -5.57 -17.37 4.21
CA TYR A 361 -5.04 -16.36 3.32
C TYR A 361 -5.55 -16.62 1.91
N LEU A 362 -5.87 -15.56 1.19
CA LEU A 362 -6.07 -15.58 -0.24
C LEU A 362 -4.77 -15.11 -0.91
N THR A 363 -4.24 -15.92 -1.81
CA THR A 363 -3.03 -15.65 -2.57
C THR A 363 -3.44 -15.26 -3.98
N VAL A 364 -2.98 -14.09 -4.47
CA VAL A 364 -3.21 -13.59 -5.83
C VAL A 364 -1.87 -13.56 -6.54
N MET A 365 -1.70 -14.38 -7.57
CA MET A 365 -0.45 -14.54 -8.31
C MET A 365 -0.62 -14.03 -9.73
N ALA A 366 0.18 -13.04 -10.13
CA ALA A 366 0.33 -12.60 -11.50
C ALA A 366 1.63 -13.21 -12.06
N ALA A 367 1.53 -14.02 -13.11
CA ALA A 367 2.68 -14.62 -13.77
C ALA A 367 2.78 -14.15 -15.23
N THR A 368 4.01 -13.94 -15.70
CA THR A 368 4.30 -13.52 -17.07
C THR A 368 5.37 -14.42 -17.68
N ASN A 369 5.08 -14.90 -18.88
CA ASN A 369 5.96 -15.65 -19.73
C ASN A 369 6.45 -14.74 -20.87
N GLY A 370 7.44 -13.91 -20.59
CA GLY A 370 7.86 -12.82 -21.47
C GLY A 370 9.08 -12.11 -20.91
N ASP A 371 9.28 -10.85 -21.28
CA ASP A 371 10.34 -10.03 -20.69
C ASP A 371 9.92 -9.39 -19.35
N SER A 372 10.89 -8.76 -18.67
CA SER A 372 10.66 -8.09 -17.39
C SER A 372 9.76 -6.86 -17.51
N GLU A 373 9.76 -6.17 -18.66
CA GLU A 373 8.93 -4.99 -18.90
C GLU A 373 7.45 -5.38 -19.01
N GLN A 374 7.15 -6.44 -19.77
CA GLN A 374 5.82 -7.05 -19.86
C GLN A 374 5.34 -7.49 -18.48
N HIS A 375 6.22 -8.12 -17.69
CA HIS A 375 5.87 -8.55 -16.35
C HIS A 375 5.55 -7.38 -15.41
N LEU A 376 6.36 -6.32 -15.43
CA LEU A 376 6.15 -5.15 -14.59
C LEU A 376 4.83 -4.45 -14.90
N LYS A 377 4.45 -4.38 -16.19
CA LYS A 377 3.15 -3.84 -16.63
C LYS A 377 1.99 -4.71 -16.13
N TRP A 378 2.06 -6.03 -16.35
CA TRP A 378 1.02 -6.97 -15.95
C TRP A 378 0.82 -7.04 -14.43
N SER A 379 1.89 -7.33 -13.69
CA SER A 379 1.87 -7.43 -12.23
C SER A 379 1.42 -6.13 -11.58
N GLY A 380 1.95 -4.98 -12.03
CA GLY A 380 1.54 -3.66 -11.55
C GLY A 380 0.07 -3.34 -11.81
N MET A 381 -0.48 -3.79 -12.95
CA MET A 381 -1.93 -3.67 -13.22
C MET A 381 -2.73 -4.53 -12.23
N VAL A 382 -2.39 -5.81 -12.05
CA VAL A 382 -3.09 -6.71 -11.12
C VAL A 382 -3.04 -6.16 -9.68
N GLU A 383 -1.87 -5.72 -9.23
CA GLU A 383 -1.66 -5.08 -7.92
C GLU A 383 -2.60 -3.89 -7.73
N SER A 384 -2.74 -3.03 -8.75
CA SER A 384 -3.61 -1.85 -8.70
C SER A 384 -5.09 -2.18 -8.45
N LYS A 385 -5.52 -3.43 -8.72
CA LYS A 385 -6.90 -3.89 -8.56
C LYS A 385 -7.12 -4.69 -7.28
N VAL A 386 -6.09 -5.15 -6.56
CA VAL A 386 -6.24 -6.02 -5.37
C VAL A 386 -7.17 -5.40 -4.32
N ARG A 387 -7.11 -4.08 -4.14
CA ARG A 387 -8.02 -3.33 -3.26
C ARG A 387 -9.50 -3.50 -3.63
N LEU A 388 -9.83 -3.65 -4.90
CA LEU A 388 -11.21 -3.87 -5.36
C LEU A 388 -11.72 -5.25 -4.94
N LEU A 389 -10.83 -6.26 -4.96
CA LEU A 389 -11.14 -7.58 -4.39
C LEU A 389 -11.38 -7.48 -2.88
N VAL A 390 -10.54 -6.75 -2.14
CA VAL A 390 -10.74 -6.49 -0.70
C VAL A 390 -12.10 -5.85 -0.42
N LEU A 391 -12.51 -4.84 -1.19
CA LEU A 391 -13.81 -4.19 -1.06
C LEU A 391 -14.99 -5.15 -1.25
N LYS A 392 -14.87 -6.10 -2.18
CA LYS A 392 -15.89 -7.12 -2.42
C LYS A 392 -15.91 -8.18 -1.32
N LEU A 393 -14.73 -8.61 -0.85
CA LEU A 393 -14.60 -9.59 0.22
C LEU A 393 -15.14 -9.04 1.56
N GLU A 394 -14.78 -7.80 1.93
CA GLU A 394 -15.23 -7.21 3.21
C GLU A 394 -16.73 -6.94 3.27
N ALA A 395 -17.42 -6.96 2.13
CA ALA A 395 -18.88 -6.82 2.04
C ALA A 395 -19.62 -8.15 2.27
N LEU A 396 -18.93 -9.29 2.26
CA LEU A 396 -19.54 -10.59 2.53
C LEU A 396 -19.83 -10.74 4.03
N THR A 397 -21.05 -11.15 4.39
CA THR A 397 -21.51 -11.32 5.78
C THR A 397 -20.63 -12.25 6.62
N GLY A 398 -20.04 -13.27 5.99
CA GLY A 398 -19.14 -14.20 6.65
C GLY A 398 -17.71 -13.68 6.87
N ILE A 399 -17.31 -12.58 6.23
CA ILE A 399 -15.93 -12.05 6.33
C ILE A 399 -15.93 -10.89 7.31
N LYS A 400 -15.19 -11.05 8.41
CA LYS A 400 -15.01 -10.00 9.42
C LYS A 400 -13.94 -8.99 9.01
N ILE A 401 -12.88 -9.48 8.36
CA ILE A 401 -11.81 -8.66 7.81
C ILE A 401 -11.19 -9.33 6.58
N ALA A 402 -10.90 -8.53 5.55
CA ALA A 402 -10.03 -8.88 4.44
C ALA A 402 -8.82 -7.95 4.49
N HIS A 403 -7.71 -8.40 5.07
CA HIS A 403 -6.52 -7.59 5.31
C HIS A 403 -5.48 -7.83 4.19
N PRO A 404 -5.34 -6.92 3.20
CA PRO A 404 -4.28 -7.04 2.21
C PRO A 404 -2.91 -6.79 2.83
N TYR A 405 -1.93 -7.63 2.53
CA TYR A 405 -0.53 -7.35 2.86
C TYR A 405 0.02 -6.22 1.99
N THR A 406 1.04 -5.50 2.48
CA THR A 406 1.48 -4.25 1.86
C THR A 406 2.59 -4.38 0.83
N LYS A 407 3.18 -5.56 0.68
CA LYS A 407 4.29 -5.79 -0.26
C LYS A 407 4.05 -7.06 -1.07
N PRO A 408 4.19 -7.02 -2.40
CA PRO A 408 4.21 -8.23 -3.20
C PRO A 408 5.49 -9.03 -2.94
N PHE A 409 5.45 -10.32 -3.27
CA PHE A 409 6.61 -11.21 -3.33
C PHE A 409 6.92 -11.50 -4.79
N GLU A 410 8.13 -11.16 -5.21
CA GLU A 410 8.59 -11.32 -6.58
C GLU A 410 9.57 -12.49 -6.69
N THR A 411 9.43 -13.27 -7.75
CA THR A 411 10.35 -14.35 -8.07
C THR A 411 10.35 -14.59 -9.57
N ALA A 412 11.44 -15.16 -10.07
CA ALA A 412 11.48 -15.67 -11.44
C ALA A 412 12.20 -17.02 -11.48
N TYR A 413 11.87 -17.83 -12.48
CA TYR A 413 12.48 -19.13 -12.71
C TYR A 413 12.88 -19.28 -14.17
N TYR A 414 14.03 -19.92 -14.41
CA TYR A 414 14.41 -20.39 -15.73
C TYR A 414 13.63 -21.65 -16.08
N TYR A 415 13.31 -21.84 -17.36
CA TYR A 415 12.67 -23.05 -17.87
C TYR A 415 13.19 -23.39 -19.28
N HIS A 416 13.11 -24.66 -19.68
CA HIS A 416 13.57 -25.12 -21.00
C HIS A 416 12.44 -25.39 -21.98
N ASN A 417 11.26 -25.72 -21.47
CA ASN A 417 10.10 -26.06 -22.28
C ASN A 417 8.78 -25.66 -21.58
N GLU A 418 7.70 -25.72 -22.33
CA GLU A 418 6.35 -25.34 -21.90
C GLU A 418 5.83 -26.15 -20.71
N GLU A 419 6.24 -27.42 -20.57
CA GLU A 419 5.81 -28.29 -19.47
C GLU A 419 6.44 -27.87 -18.15
N GLU A 420 7.74 -27.56 -18.16
CA GLU A 420 8.45 -27.00 -17.00
C GLU A 420 7.81 -25.70 -16.53
N ARG A 421 7.50 -24.79 -17.48
CA ARG A 421 6.84 -23.52 -17.17
C ARG A 421 5.50 -23.72 -16.47
N LYS A 422 4.64 -24.59 -17.00
CA LYS A 422 3.34 -24.92 -16.38
C LYS A 422 3.53 -25.53 -15.00
N LYS A 423 4.48 -26.45 -14.85
CA LYS A 423 4.81 -27.10 -13.59
C LYS A 423 5.27 -26.07 -12.53
N ILE A 424 6.05 -25.05 -12.91
CA ILE A 424 6.44 -23.95 -12.02
C ILE A 424 5.20 -23.18 -11.52
N VAL A 425 4.34 -22.70 -12.45
CA VAL A 425 3.18 -21.86 -12.10
C VAL A 425 2.15 -22.62 -11.25
N ASP A 426 1.88 -23.89 -11.60
CA ASP A 426 0.89 -24.72 -10.90
C ASP A 426 1.32 -25.05 -9.46
N ASN A 427 2.62 -25.28 -9.26
CA ASN A 427 3.19 -25.65 -7.96
C ASN A 427 3.62 -24.46 -7.10
N TYR A 428 3.66 -23.23 -7.63
CA TYR A 428 3.99 -22.05 -6.85
C TYR A 428 2.87 -21.66 -5.86
N GLY A 429 3.24 -21.08 -4.72
CA GLY A 429 2.28 -20.44 -3.80
C GLY A 429 1.72 -21.34 -2.69
N THR A 430 2.21 -22.57 -2.53
CA THR A 430 1.96 -23.38 -1.32
C THR A 430 3.21 -24.14 -0.87
N TYR A 431 3.30 -24.44 0.42
CA TYR A 431 4.44 -25.19 0.97
C TYR A 431 4.50 -26.64 0.55
N LYS A 432 3.35 -27.32 0.44
CA LYS A 432 3.30 -28.75 0.05
C LYS A 432 3.97 -29.02 -1.29
N THR A 433 3.98 -28.03 -2.18
CA THR A 433 4.50 -28.13 -3.53
C THR A 433 5.84 -27.40 -3.69
N GLU A 434 6.40 -26.84 -2.61
CA GLU A 434 7.65 -26.07 -2.65
C GLU A 434 8.87 -26.96 -2.97
N ASP A 435 8.87 -28.23 -2.56
CA ASP A 435 9.94 -29.17 -2.90
C ASP A 435 10.02 -29.45 -4.41
N VAL A 436 8.89 -29.38 -5.13
CA VAL A 436 8.86 -29.51 -6.59
C VAL A 436 9.55 -28.31 -7.25
N LEU A 437 9.44 -27.12 -6.66
CA LEU A 437 10.03 -25.91 -7.21
C LEU A 437 11.56 -25.90 -7.11
N LYS A 438 12.13 -26.66 -6.16
CA LYS A 438 13.58 -26.83 -6.01
C LYS A 438 14.24 -27.53 -7.19
N GLU A 439 13.46 -28.23 -8.01
CA GLU A 439 13.93 -28.84 -9.26
C GLU A 439 14.27 -27.78 -10.32
N PHE A 440 13.78 -26.55 -10.19
CA PHE A 440 13.98 -25.47 -11.16
C PHE A 440 14.95 -24.41 -10.65
N LYS A 441 15.76 -23.85 -11.56
CA LYS A 441 16.71 -22.79 -11.21
C LYS A 441 15.96 -21.46 -11.04
N LYS A 442 15.92 -20.95 -9.81
CA LYS A 442 15.42 -19.60 -9.50
C LYS A 442 16.40 -18.55 -10.01
N VAL A 443 15.89 -17.46 -10.57
CA VAL A 443 16.68 -16.29 -10.97
C VAL A 443 17.08 -15.52 -9.71
N THR A 444 18.36 -15.19 -9.60
CA THR A 444 18.97 -14.44 -8.49
C THR A 444 19.97 -13.44 -9.03
N ASP A 445 20.34 -12.42 -8.24
CA ASP A 445 21.37 -11.46 -8.66
C ASP A 445 22.74 -12.10 -8.94
N GLU A 446 23.02 -13.25 -8.32
CA GLU A 446 24.27 -14.00 -8.48
C GLU A 446 24.33 -14.79 -9.78
N ASN A 447 23.18 -15.26 -10.28
CA ASN A 447 23.12 -16.14 -11.45
C ASN A 447 22.49 -15.51 -12.69
N LYS A 448 21.97 -14.27 -12.61
CA LYS A 448 21.28 -13.62 -13.74
C LYS A 448 22.19 -13.43 -14.96
N ASP A 449 23.49 -13.25 -14.73
CA ASP A 449 24.52 -13.01 -15.74
C ASP A 449 25.35 -14.27 -16.07
N ASP A 450 24.99 -15.42 -15.48
CA ASP A 450 25.65 -16.70 -15.71
C ASP A 450 25.47 -17.13 -17.19
N PRO A 451 26.56 -17.33 -17.95
CA PRO A 451 26.52 -17.67 -19.37
C PRO A 451 25.63 -18.88 -19.69
N ASP A 452 25.51 -19.82 -18.76
CA ASP A 452 24.79 -21.07 -18.96
C ASP A 452 23.27 -20.90 -18.90
N VAL A 453 22.77 -19.81 -18.28
CA VAL A 453 21.33 -19.59 -18.07
C VAL A 453 20.82 -18.22 -18.48
N LYS A 454 21.71 -17.26 -18.76
CA LYS A 454 21.30 -15.89 -19.14
C LYS A 454 20.37 -15.85 -20.35
N ASP A 455 20.54 -16.78 -21.29
CA ASP A 455 19.78 -16.88 -22.54
C ASP A 455 18.56 -17.82 -22.43
N LEU A 456 18.37 -18.49 -21.28
CA LEU A 456 17.19 -19.29 -21.03
C LEU A 456 15.97 -18.38 -20.80
N PRO A 457 14.78 -18.79 -21.29
CA PRO A 457 13.58 -18.03 -21.04
C PRO A 457 13.19 -18.10 -19.56
N LYS A 458 12.48 -17.06 -19.11
CA LYS A 458 12.15 -16.82 -17.71
C LYS A 458 10.64 -16.72 -17.55
N VAL A 459 10.11 -17.31 -16.49
CA VAL A 459 8.76 -17.03 -16.00
C VAL A 459 8.86 -16.17 -14.76
N TYR A 460 8.24 -15.00 -14.80
CA TYR A 460 8.18 -14.05 -13.69
C TYR A 460 6.87 -14.22 -12.92
N ILE A 461 6.91 -14.12 -11.59
CA ILE A 461 5.75 -14.29 -10.71
C ILE A 461 5.77 -13.23 -9.62
N THR A 462 4.66 -12.49 -9.52
CA THR A 462 4.39 -11.54 -8.43
C THR A 462 3.20 -12.05 -7.62
N THR A 463 3.35 -12.11 -6.30
CA THR A 463 2.36 -12.69 -5.39
C THR A 463 1.93 -11.72 -4.30
N MET A 464 0.61 -11.52 -4.18
CA MET A 464 -0.01 -10.69 -3.15
C MET A 464 -0.86 -11.56 -2.22
N TYR A 465 -0.95 -11.15 -0.95
CA TYR A 465 -1.67 -11.90 0.08
C TYR A 465 -2.78 -11.07 0.71
N ILE A 466 -3.91 -11.70 1.01
CA ILE A 466 -5.01 -11.13 1.80
C ILE A 466 -5.30 -12.08 2.96
N GLY A 467 -5.07 -11.63 4.19
CA GLY A 467 -5.45 -12.35 5.40
C GLY A 467 -6.96 -12.28 5.62
N LEU A 468 -7.59 -13.41 5.92
CA LEU A 468 -9.05 -13.51 6.12
C LEU A 468 -9.36 -13.88 7.58
N ASP A 469 -10.09 -13.00 8.27
CA ASP A 469 -10.80 -13.34 9.51
C ASP A 469 -12.27 -13.60 9.15
N VAL A 470 -12.74 -14.80 9.47
CA VAL A 470 -14.07 -15.28 9.09
C VAL A 470 -14.93 -15.43 10.33
N ASN A 471 -16.19 -14.98 10.24
CA ASN A 471 -17.20 -15.17 11.28
C ASN A 471 -17.58 -16.65 11.29
N VAL A 472 -17.08 -17.39 12.29
CA VAL A 472 -17.42 -18.80 12.50
C VAL A 472 -18.35 -18.90 13.70
N GLU A 473 -19.49 -18.22 13.65
CA GLU A 473 -20.54 -18.40 14.65
C GLU A 473 -21.13 -19.81 14.54
N ASP A 474 -21.21 -20.36 13.32
CA ASP A 474 -21.50 -21.77 13.07
C ASP A 474 -20.36 -22.47 12.29
N LYS A 475 -19.75 -23.48 12.91
CA LYS A 475 -18.61 -24.25 12.36
C LYS A 475 -18.91 -25.04 11.07
N LYS A 476 -20.08 -24.87 10.46
CA LYS A 476 -20.54 -25.63 9.29
C LYS A 476 -20.63 -24.81 8.01
N GLU A 477 -20.65 -23.48 8.06
CA GLU A 477 -20.77 -22.66 6.85
C GLU A 477 -19.40 -22.38 6.23
N LYS A 478 -19.18 -22.90 5.02
CA LYS A 478 -18.09 -22.44 4.16
C LYS A 478 -18.55 -21.14 3.51
N ILE A 479 -17.80 -20.07 3.72
CA ILE A 479 -18.07 -18.80 3.05
C ILE A 479 -17.63 -18.94 1.60
N ASP A 480 -18.56 -18.77 0.68
CA ASP A 480 -18.26 -18.76 -0.74
C ASP A 480 -17.67 -17.40 -1.14
N ILE A 481 -16.41 -17.42 -1.56
CA ILE A 481 -15.67 -16.25 -2.07
C ILE A 481 -15.47 -16.31 -3.59
N HIS A 482 -16.06 -17.31 -4.27
CA HIS A 482 -15.88 -17.55 -5.69
C HIS A 482 -16.32 -16.35 -6.53
N VAL A 483 -17.46 -15.74 -6.22
CA VAL A 483 -18.00 -14.61 -6.99
C VAL A 483 -17.05 -13.40 -6.98
N PRO A 484 -16.60 -12.85 -5.82
CA PRO A 484 -15.59 -11.80 -5.81
C PRO A 484 -14.29 -12.17 -6.54
N CYS A 485 -13.82 -13.42 -6.40
CA CYS A 485 -12.58 -13.86 -7.04
C CYS A 485 -12.71 -13.92 -8.57
N ASN A 486 -13.83 -14.43 -9.08
CA ASN A 486 -14.08 -14.53 -10.51
C ASN A 486 -14.29 -13.14 -11.14
N GLU A 487 -15.00 -12.24 -10.46
CA GLU A 487 -15.13 -10.85 -10.91
C GLU A 487 -13.77 -10.13 -10.97
N PHE A 488 -12.91 -10.34 -9.98
CA PHE A 488 -11.55 -9.81 -9.98
C PHE A 488 -10.71 -10.39 -11.11
N PHE A 489 -10.80 -11.71 -11.34
CA PHE A 489 -10.09 -12.39 -12.43
C PHE A 489 -10.49 -11.80 -13.79
N ASN A 490 -11.79 -11.69 -14.07
CA ASN A 490 -12.31 -11.13 -15.31
C ASN A 490 -11.94 -9.65 -15.47
N LEU A 491 -11.99 -8.87 -14.39
CA LEU A 491 -11.58 -7.46 -14.40
C LEU A 491 -10.13 -7.28 -14.86
N CYS A 492 -9.21 -8.12 -14.36
CA CYS A 492 -7.80 -8.04 -14.71
C CYS A 492 -7.55 -8.47 -16.16
N ARG A 493 -8.18 -9.58 -16.58
CA ARG A 493 -8.03 -10.13 -17.94
C ARG A 493 -8.61 -9.24 -19.03
N ASN A 494 -9.69 -8.52 -18.73
CA ASN A 494 -10.37 -7.64 -19.69
C ASN A 494 -9.84 -6.20 -19.66
N PHE A 495 -8.75 -5.92 -18.94
CA PHE A 495 -8.19 -4.57 -18.86
C PHE A 495 -7.56 -4.12 -20.19
N SER A 496 -6.94 -5.05 -20.93
CA SER A 496 -6.36 -4.85 -22.26
C SER A 496 -6.53 -6.13 -23.08
N GLU A 497 -6.63 -6.03 -24.41
CA GLU A 497 -6.67 -7.19 -25.31
C GLU A 497 -5.41 -8.06 -25.16
N GLU A 498 -4.25 -7.44 -24.92
CA GLU A 498 -2.98 -8.14 -24.73
C GLU A 498 -3.02 -9.09 -23.52
N TYR A 499 -3.66 -8.66 -22.43
CA TYR A 499 -3.78 -9.45 -21.21
C TYR A 499 -4.79 -10.60 -21.32
N GLN A 500 -5.39 -10.82 -22.49
CA GLN A 500 -6.21 -12.00 -22.79
C GLN A 500 -5.38 -13.16 -23.37
N ASP A 501 -4.09 -12.96 -23.68
CA ASP A 501 -3.22 -14.08 -24.04
C ASP A 501 -2.85 -14.89 -22.79
N SER A 502 -3.41 -16.11 -22.68
CA SER A 502 -3.12 -17.02 -21.56
C SER A 502 -1.74 -17.68 -21.64
N ASN A 503 -1.08 -17.64 -22.80
CA ASN A 503 0.27 -18.19 -22.96
C ASN A 503 1.33 -17.24 -22.39
N THR A 504 1.07 -15.94 -22.46
CA THR A 504 1.96 -14.89 -21.93
C THR A 504 1.57 -14.47 -20.52
N TYR A 505 0.28 -14.20 -20.27
CA TYR A 505 -0.19 -13.62 -19.01
C TYR A 505 -1.09 -14.60 -18.26
N SER A 506 -0.74 -14.87 -17.00
CA SER A 506 -1.48 -15.77 -16.11
C SER A 506 -1.87 -15.06 -14.81
N LEU A 507 -3.10 -15.31 -14.34
CA LEU A 507 -3.60 -14.87 -13.04
C LEU A 507 -4.13 -16.08 -12.28
N VAL A 508 -3.61 -16.34 -11.08
CA VAL A 508 -4.04 -17.46 -10.25
C VAL A 508 -4.45 -16.95 -8.87
N ILE A 509 -5.62 -17.37 -8.41
CA ILE A 509 -6.13 -17.03 -7.08
C ILE A 509 -6.25 -18.32 -6.27
N LYS A 510 -5.46 -18.46 -5.20
CA LYS A 510 -5.42 -19.67 -4.35
C LYS A 510 -5.88 -19.34 -2.94
N TYR A 511 -6.68 -20.24 -2.36
CA TYR A 511 -7.00 -20.20 -0.94
C TYR A 511 -6.00 -21.07 -0.17
N VAL A 512 -5.27 -20.48 0.77
CA VAL A 512 -4.16 -21.13 1.48
C VAL A 512 -4.40 -21.04 2.99
N LYS A 513 -4.18 -22.15 3.70
CA LYS A 513 -4.23 -22.18 5.15
C LYS A 513 -2.89 -21.71 5.71
N GLN A 514 -2.90 -21.08 6.88
CA GLN A 514 -1.70 -20.55 7.53
C GLN A 514 -0.49 -21.49 7.52
N TYR A 515 -0.68 -22.75 7.90
CA TYR A 515 0.42 -23.73 7.98
C TYR A 515 0.97 -24.17 6.61
N ASP A 516 0.28 -23.80 5.51
CA ASP A 516 0.56 -24.19 4.13
C ASP A 516 1.05 -23.01 3.27
N LEU A 517 1.20 -21.82 3.87
CA LEU A 517 1.83 -20.66 3.22
C LEU A 517 3.26 -21.01 2.76
N PRO A 518 3.78 -20.48 1.65
CA PRO A 518 5.15 -20.81 1.21
C PRO A 518 6.21 -20.34 2.23
N SER A 519 7.43 -20.88 2.15
CA SER A 519 8.46 -20.54 3.15
C SER A 519 9.01 -19.12 3.00
N ASP A 520 8.93 -18.55 1.80
CA ASP A 520 9.41 -17.19 1.47
C ASP A 520 8.69 -16.05 2.21
N VAL A 521 7.50 -16.30 2.78
CA VAL A 521 6.75 -15.28 3.53
C VAL A 521 7.29 -15.06 4.96
N TYR A 522 8.15 -15.96 5.45
CA TYR A 522 8.72 -15.93 6.79
C TYR A 522 10.17 -15.44 6.73
N GLU A 523 10.54 -14.50 7.61
CA GLU A 523 11.94 -14.04 7.71
C GLU A 523 12.83 -15.04 8.45
N GLU A 524 14.16 -14.86 8.33
CA GLU A 524 15.13 -15.66 9.06
C GLU A 524 14.85 -15.60 10.57
N GLY A 525 14.67 -16.76 11.21
CA GLY A 525 14.29 -16.88 12.62
C GLY A 525 12.79 -16.96 12.89
N GLU A 526 11.91 -16.68 11.90
CA GLU A 526 10.47 -16.92 12.05
C GLU A 526 10.12 -18.38 11.75
N ALA A 527 9.42 -19.03 12.68
CA ALA A 527 8.91 -20.37 12.47
C ALA A 527 7.51 -20.34 11.83
N ARG A 528 7.35 -21.11 10.76
CA ARG A 528 6.05 -21.44 10.18
C ARG A 528 5.12 -22.08 11.23
N PRO A 529 3.86 -21.63 11.36
CA PRO A 529 2.88 -22.27 12.24
C PRO A 529 2.60 -23.72 11.84
N VAL A 530 2.69 -24.65 12.80
CA VAL A 530 2.43 -26.07 12.56
C VAL A 530 0.94 -26.39 12.74
N LYS A 531 0.41 -27.26 11.87
CA LYS A 531 -0.95 -27.77 12.01
C LYS A 531 -1.13 -28.48 13.36
N LYS A 532 -1.94 -27.90 14.26
CA LYS A 532 -2.31 -28.57 15.52
C LYS A 532 -2.99 -29.91 15.18
N LYS A 533 -2.35 -31.03 15.51
CA LYS A 533 -2.97 -32.36 15.41
C LYS A 533 -4.14 -32.38 16.39
N SER A 534 -5.37 -32.37 15.87
CA SER A 534 -6.57 -32.63 16.66
C SER A 534 -6.40 -34.01 17.30
N LYS A 535 -6.16 -34.08 18.61
CA LYS A 535 -6.40 -35.29 19.41
C LYS A 535 -7.89 -35.58 19.32
N ARG A 536 -8.31 -36.32 18.29
CA ARG A 536 -9.62 -36.93 18.24
C ARG A 536 -9.64 -37.89 19.43
N LYS A 537 -10.40 -37.58 20.50
CA LYS A 537 -10.68 -38.54 21.57
C LYS A 537 -11.23 -39.79 20.88
N LYS A 538 -10.42 -40.84 20.78
CA LYS A 538 -10.92 -42.19 20.52
C LYS A 538 -11.79 -42.50 21.73
N LEU A 539 -13.11 -42.49 21.54
CA LEU A 539 -14.00 -43.18 22.47
C LEU A 539 -13.67 -44.67 22.27
N GLU A 540 -12.88 -45.22 23.17
CA GLU A 540 -12.69 -46.67 23.24
C GLU A 540 -14.03 -47.28 23.66
N LYS A 541 -14.63 -48.06 22.76
CA LYS A 541 -15.65 -49.05 23.12
C LYS A 541 -14.97 -50.06 24.05
N ALA A 542 -15.20 -49.92 25.35
CA ALA A 542 -14.89 -50.97 26.31
C ALA A 542 -15.88 -52.12 26.11
N THR A 543 -15.46 -53.16 25.37
CA THR A 543 -16.05 -54.49 25.45
C THR A 543 -15.66 -55.11 26.79
N ALA A 544 -16.59 -55.11 27.75
CA ALA A 544 -16.49 -55.95 28.94
C ALA A 544 -17.39 -57.17 28.74
N ASN A 545 -16.75 -58.30 28.45
CA ASN A 545 -17.34 -59.63 28.44
C ASN A 545 -17.49 -60.09 29.90
N THR A 546 -18.71 -60.34 30.37
CA THR A 546 -18.93 -61.21 31.53
C THR A 546 -20.14 -62.11 31.29
N LYS A 547 -19.82 -63.40 31.13
CA LYS A 547 -20.72 -64.56 31.03
C LYS A 547 -21.62 -64.69 32.27
N ARG A 548 -22.84 -65.19 32.08
CA ARG A 548 -23.57 -66.11 32.99
C ARG A 548 -24.71 -66.84 32.21
N PRO A 549 -25.21 -68.00 32.68
CA PRO A 549 -25.37 -69.21 31.86
C PRO A 549 -26.82 -69.56 31.48
N LYS A 550 -26.96 -70.58 30.62
CA LYS A 550 -28.22 -71.20 30.12
C LYS A 550 -28.86 -72.15 31.14
N SER A 551 -30.19 -72.06 31.28
CA SER A 551 -31.23 -73.10 31.54
C SER A 551 -32.50 -72.35 31.96
N GLU A 552 -33.77 -72.69 31.71
CA GLU A 552 -34.50 -73.82 31.12
C GLU A 552 -35.95 -73.35 30.88
N LEU A 553 -36.76 -74.17 30.19
CA LEU A 553 -38.14 -73.94 29.75
C LEU A 553 -39.19 -73.84 30.89
N SER A 554 -40.27 -73.08 30.70
CA SER A 554 -41.67 -73.54 30.89
C SER A 554 -42.72 -72.46 30.56
N ASP A 555 -43.52 -72.76 29.54
CA ASP A 555 -44.98 -72.64 29.40
C ASP A 555 -45.85 -71.52 30.02
N THR A 556 -46.73 -71.04 29.13
CA THR A 556 -48.17 -70.76 29.26
C THR A 556 -48.74 -69.37 29.62
N LYS A 557 -49.70 -68.99 28.74
CA LYS A 557 -50.97 -68.24 28.91
C LYS A 557 -51.04 -66.74 28.50
N GLU A 558 -51.65 -66.53 27.33
CA GLU A 558 -52.63 -65.46 27.01
C GLU A 558 -53.82 -65.45 28.01
N PRO A 559 -54.77 -64.46 28.06
CA PRO A 559 -55.23 -63.57 26.97
C PRO A 559 -55.74 -62.13 27.33
N SER A 560 -56.17 -61.43 26.27
CA SER A 560 -57.36 -60.53 26.18
C SER A 560 -57.28 -59.03 26.52
N GLY A 561 -57.90 -58.21 25.64
CA GLY A 561 -58.71 -57.05 26.05
C GLY A 561 -58.47 -55.66 25.41
N SER A 562 -59.13 -55.39 24.27
CA SER A 562 -60.01 -54.21 23.96
C SER A 562 -59.45 -52.76 24.05
N VAL A 563 -59.37 -51.98 22.96
CA VAL A 563 -60.42 -51.19 22.22
C VAL A 563 -60.97 -49.96 22.97
N ALA A 564 -60.97 -48.81 22.26
CA ALA A 564 -61.75 -47.54 22.38
C ALA A 564 -60.83 -46.30 22.51
N THR A 565 -60.63 -45.44 21.49
CA THR A 565 -61.49 -44.42 20.81
C THR A 565 -61.54 -43.04 21.48
N ASP A 566 -61.77 -42.04 20.62
CA ASP A 566 -62.05 -40.60 20.80
C ASP A 566 -60.86 -39.63 20.88
N GLU A 567 -60.62 -38.79 19.86
CA GLU A 567 -61.37 -37.56 19.44
C GLU A 567 -61.15 -36.42 20.45
N ARG A 568 -61.00 -35.13 20.12
CA ARG A 568 -60.88 -34.27 18.93
C ARG A 568 -60.54 -32.85 19.48
N ASP A 569 -60.35 -31.90 18.55
CA ASP A 569 -60.42 -30.43 18.69
C ASP A 569 -59.17 -29.70 19.23
N ALA A 570 -58.47 -28.82 18.49
CA ALA A 570 -58.79 -27.80 17.48
C ALA A 570 -59.48 -26.51 18.00
N ASN A 571 -58.69 -25.44 18.14
CA ASN A 571 -58.91 -24.05 17.65
C ASN A 571 -57.93 -23.10 18.37
N GLN A 572 -57.08 -22.31 17.71
CA GLN A 572 -57.28 -21.15 16.82
C GLN A 572 -57.66 -19.82 17.50
N SER A 573 -57.13 -18.73 16.88
CA SER A 573 -57.32 -17.27 17.05
C SER A 573 -56.26 -16.57 17.94
N SER A 574 -55.32 -15.75 17.40
CA SER A 574 -55.40 -14.40 16.77
C SER A 574 -55.71 -13.31 17.81
N SER A 575 -55.16 -12.10 17.89
CA SER A 575 -54.46 -11.18 16.97
C SER A 575 -54.17 -9.85 17.74
N VAL A 576 -53.47 -8.90 17.09
CA VAL A 576 -53.42 -7.41 17.32
C VAL A 576 -52.43 -6.96 18.42
N ALA A 577 -51.28 -6.31 18.14
CA ALA A 577 -50.95 -4.98 17.56
C ALA A 577 -51.19 -3.79 18.52
N GLU A 578 -50.14 -3.01 18.82
CA GLU A 578 -50.08 -1.55 18.63
C GLU A 578 -48.77 -0.92 19.16
N ALA A 579 -48.42 0.21 18.55
CA ALA A 579 -47.23 1.02 18.73
C ALA A 579 -47.48 2.19 19.69
N THR A 580 -46.42 2.77 20.30
CA THR A 580 -46.33 4.24 20.46
C THR A 580 -44.90 4.73 20.76
N GLN A 581 -44.62 5.94 20.26
CA GLN A 581 -43.40 6.75 20.34
C GLN A 581 -43.21 7.45 21.69
N ALA A 582 -41.96 7.85 21.98
CA ALA A 582 -41.58 9.22 22.35
C ALA A 582 -40.14 9.49 21.88
#